data_AF-A0A1I2NQZ5-F1
#
_entry.id   AF-A0A1I2NQZ5-F1
#
_cell.length_a   1.000
_cell.length_b   1.000
_cell.length_c   1.000
_cell.angle_alpha   90.00
_cell.angle_beta   90.00
_cell.angle_gamma   90.00
#
_symmetry.space_group_name_H-M   'P 1'
#
loop_
_entity.id
_entity.type
_entity.pdbx_description
1 polymer ?
#
loop_
_entity_poly.entity_id
_entity_poly.type
_entity_poly.pdbx_seq_one_letter_code
_entity_poly.pdbx_strand_id
1 'polypeptide(L)'
;MENLIQYLDDALVPLEKKVIEYLNLEKDIRKQEVDMLTKKGPVEEAAKNTATTLQEVPDISEDQLQEMRQRLETLRAEIVAMLPEKDKFIEVNLGYGPSMVGYFTTDHETHQPLPEPILRVVH
;
A
#
# COMPACT_ATOMS: atom_id res chain seq x y z
N MET A 1 9.81 -26.96 26.28
CA MET A 1 8.76 -26.57 25.32
C MET A 1 9.18 -25.22 24.77
N GLU A 2 9.87 -25.25 23.64
CA GLU A 2 10.37 -24.06 22.96
C GLU A 2 9.14 -23.26 22.49
N ASN A 3 9.03 -22.02 22.99
CA ASN A 3 8.00 -21.10 22.55
C ASN A 3 8.27 -20.78 21.08
N LEU A 4 7.51 -21.42 20.18
CA LEU A 4 7.45 -21.13 18.75
C LEU A 4 6.75 -19.78 18.50
N ILE A 5 7.07 -18.76 19.29
CA ILE A 5 6.98 -17.40 18.80
C ILE A 5 8.19 -17.32 17.88
N GLN A 6 7.98 -17.71 16.61
CA GLN A 6 8.83 -17.30 15.52
C GLN A 6 8.84 -15.77 15.56
N TYR A 7 9.72 -15.20 16.38
CA TYR A 7 10.21 -13.86 16.16
C TYR A 7 10.68 -13.91 14.73
N LEU A 8 9.94 -13.25 13.85
CA LEU A 8 10.34 -13.11 12.47
C LEU A 8 11.80 -12.72 12.45
N ASP A 9 12.56 -13.39 11.59
CA ASP A 9 13.96 -13.12 11.35
C ASP A 9 14.20 -11.61 11.44
N ASP A 10 15.13 -11.15 12.29
CA ASP A 10 15.45 -9.70 12.39
C ASP A 10 15.79 -9.10 11.01
N ALA A 11 16.20 -9.96 10.07
CA ALA A 11 16.41 -9.64 8.67
C ALA A 11 15.14 -9.20 7.91
N LEU A 12 13.94 -9.52 8.39
CA LEU A 12 12.65 -9.15 7.80
C LEU A 12 12.09 -7.83 8.34
N VAL A 13 12.61 -7.31 9.46
CA VAL A 13 12.19 -6.01 10.02
C VAL A 13 12.32 -4.84 9.01
N PRO A 14 13.35 -4.76 8.16
CA PRO A 14 13.41 -3.75 7.10
C PRO A 14 12.30 -3.91 6.05
N LEU A 15 11.99 -5.16 5.68
CA LEU A 15 10.91 -5.49 4.73
C LEU A 15 9.55 -5.08 5.31
N GLU A 16 9.28 -5.40 6.58
CA GLU A 16 8.05 -5.01 7.28
C GLU A 16 7.83 -3.49 7.23
N LYS A 17 8.86 -2.72 7.60
CA LYS A 17 8.78 -1.24 7.57
C LYS A 17 8.45 -0.72 6.18
N LYS A 18 9.06 -1.31 5.14
CA LYS A 18 8.82 -0.93 3.74
C LYS A 18 7.42 -1.31 3.27
N VAL A 19 6.93 -2.49 3.65
CA VAL A 19 5.56 -2.92 3.36
C VAL A 19 4.55 -2.00 4.06
N ILE A 20 4.79 -1.60 5.31
CA ILE A 20 3.95 -0.63 6.02
C ILE A 20 3.98 0.74 5.31
N GLU A 21 5.16 1.24 4.91
CA GLU A 21 5.29 2.49 4.14
C GLU A 21 4.50 2.42 2.83
N TYR A 22 4.63 1.30 2.10
CA TYR A 22 3.88 1.05 0.87
C TYR A 22 2.36 1.07 1.10
N LEU A 23 1.85 0.35 2.10
CA LEU A 23 0.41 0.29 2.39
C LEU A 23 -0.14 1.65 2.83
N ASN A 24 0.62 2.40 3.62
CA ASN A 24 0.24 3.74 4.03
C ASN A 24 0.19 4.70 2.83
N LEU A 25 1.20 4.66 1.96
CA LEU A 25 1.23 5.50 0.75
C LEU A 25 0.09 5.15 -0.20
N GLU A 26 -0.21 3.86 -0.38
CA GLU A 26 -1.34 3.41 -1.20
C GLU A 26 -2.67 3.92 -0.65
N LYS A 27 -2.84 3.89 0.68
CA LYS A 27 -4.01 4.44 1.36
C LYS A 27 -4.10 5.96 1.21
N ASP A 28 -2.98 6.68 1.31
CA ASP A 28 -2.94 8.13 1.12
C ASP A 28 -3.30 8.51 -0.31
N ILE A 29 -2.78 7.81 -1.33
CA ILE A 29 -3.15 8.00 -2.73
C ILE A 29 -4.67 7.83 -2.90
N ARG A 30 -5.24 6.72 -2.43
CA ARG A 30 -6.69 6.48 -2.54
C ARG A 30 -7.51 7.58 -1.84
N LYS A 31 -7.06 8.04 -0.67
CA LYS A 31 -7.73 9.11 0.07
C LYS A 31 -7.72 10.42 -0.72
N GLN A 32 -6.60 10.77 -1.35
CA GLN A 32 -6.48 11.94 -2.21
C GLN A 32 -7.35 11.83 -3.47
N GLU A 33 -7.38 10.67 -4.13
CA GLU A 33 -8.25 10.44 -5.29
C GLU A 33 -9.73 10.62 -4.94
N VAL A 34 -10.17 10.08 -3.81
CA VAL A 34 -11.55 10.24 -3.33
C VAL A 34 -11.86 11.70 -3.00
N ASP A 35 -10.94 12.43 -2.36
CA ASP A 35 -11.11 13.86 -2.05
C ASP A 35 -11.26 14.70 -3.33
N MET A 36 -10.41 14.48 -4.34
CA MET A 36 -10.50 15.14 -5.64
C MET A 36 -11.82 14.87 -6.36
N LEU A 37 -12.28 13.61 -6.35
CA LEU A 37 -13.57 13.23 -6.96
C LEU A 37 -14.76 13.86 -6.21
N THR A 38 -14.69 13.92 -4.87
CA THR A 38 -15.74 14.51 -4.04
C THR A 38 -15.83 16.02 -4.23
N LYS A 39 -14.69 16.72 -4.38
CA LYS A 39 -14.63 18.15 -4.72
C LYS A 39 -15.20 18.46 -6.11
N LYS A 40 -15.03 17.57 -7.10
CA LYS A 40 -15.58 17.73 -8.46
C LYS A 40 -17.08 17.36 -8.58
N GLY A 41 -17.70 16.81 -7.52
CA GLY A 41 -19.11 16.43 -7.49
C GLY A 41 -20.05 17.55 -7.03
N PRO A 42 -21.39 17.39 -7.17
CA PRO A 42 -22.40 18.43 -6.87
C PRO A 42 -22.54 18.82 -5.38
N VAL A 43 -21.62 18.38 -4.51
CA VAL A 43 -21.65 18.63 -3.05
C VAL A 43 -21.26 20.07 -2.71
N GLU A 44 -20.69 20.82 -3.66
CA GLU A 44 -20.33 22.23 -3.48
C GLU A 44 -21.55 23.17 -3.35
N GLU A 45 -22.73 22.77 -3.84
CA GLU A 45 -23.96 23.55 -3.68
C GLU A 45 -24.61 23.39 -2.29
N ALA A 46 -24.34 22.29 -1.57
CA ALA A 46 -24.91 22.07 -0.23
C ALA A 46 -24.05 22.65 0.91
N ALA A 47 -22.73 22.74 0.71
CA ALA A 47 -21.79 23.21 1.75
C ALA A 47 -21.76 24.73 1.95
N LYS A 48 -22.29 25.53 1.01
CA LYS A 48 -22.35 27.01 1.13
C LYS A 48 -23.30 27.51 2.22
N ASN A 49 -24.19 26.68 2.75
CA ASN A 49 -25.21 27.09 3.73
C ASN A 49 -24.83 26.82 5.19
N THR A 50 -23.69 26.17 5.46
CA THR A 50 -23.20 25.92 6.83
C THR A 50 -21.77 26.43 6.96
N ALA A 51 -21.65 27.68 7.40
CA ALA A 51 -20.38 28.30 7.78
C ALA A 51 -19.77 27.58 8.99
N THR A 52 -19.00 26.53 8.74
CA THR A 52 -18.06 25.97 9.70
C THR A 52 -16.79 25.62 8.94
N THR A 53 -15.84 26.55 8.93
CA THR A 53 -14.40 26.37 8.64
C THR A 53 -14.06 25.08 7.89
N LEU A 54 -14.24 25.11 6.55
CA LEU A 54 -13.61 24.13 5.68
C LEU A 54 -12.10 24.34 5.85
N GLN A 55 -11.51 23.47 6.67
CA GLN A 55 -10.07 23.37 6.88
C GLN A 55 -9.44 23.32 5.49
N GLU A 56 -8.56 24.27 5.18
CA GLU A 56 -7.82 24.34 3.92
C GLU A 56 -6.98 23.07 3.81
N VAL A 57 -7.55 22.03 3.23
CA VAL A 57 -6.82 20.84 2.82
C VAL A 57 -5.95 21.30 1.67
N PRO A 58 -4.61 21.16 1.75
CA PRO A 58 -3.73 21.60 0.68
C PRO A 58 -4.22 21.00 -0.63
N ASP A 59 -4.34 21.85 -1.65
CA ASP A 59 -4.69 21.44 -3.01
C ASP A 59 -3.54 20.58 -3.52
N ILE A 60 -3.61 19.28 -3.28
CA ILE A 60 -2.62 18.33 -3.78
C ILE A 60 -2.82 18.31 -5.29
N SER A 61 -1.89 18.90 -6.03
CA SER A 61 -1.96 18.97 -7.49
C SER A 61 -1.82 17.58 -8.12
N GLU A 62 -2.27 17.41 -9.37
CA GLU A 62 -2.08 16.17 -10.13
C GLU A 62 -0.60 15.73 -10.17
N ASP A 63 0.34 16.69 -10.21
CA ASP A 63 1.77 16.45 -10.12
C ASP A 63 2.20 15.75 -8.82
N GLN A 64 1.62 16.14 -7.68
CA GLN A 64 1.91 15.52 -6.38
C GLN A 64 1.35 14.10 -6.31
N LEU A 65 0.16 13.87 -6.86
CA LEU A 65 -0.40 12.53 -6.96
C LEU A 65 0.47 11.63 -7.86
N GLN A 66 0.99 12.17 -8.95
CA GLN A 66 1.92 11.47 -9.84
C GLN A 66 3.23 11.13 -9.12
N GLU A 67 3.78 12.06 -8.35
CA GLU A 67 4.98 11.80 -7.52
C GLU A 67 4.72 10.69 -6.50
N MET A 68 3.57 10.69 -5.82
CA MET A 68 3.19 9.63 -4.89
C MET A 68 3.07 8.27 -5.59
N ARG A 69 2.48 8.21 -6.79
CA ARG A 69 2.42 6.97 -7.60
C ARG A 69 3.81 6.48 -7.97
N GLN A 70 4.71 7.37 -8.40
CA GLN A 70 6.07 6.99 -8.75
C GLN A 70 6.84 6.47 -7.53
N ARG A 71 6.62 7.08 -6.37
CA ARG A 71 7.17 6.62 -5.09
C ARG A 71 6.60 5.27 -4.68
N LEU A 72 5.31 5.03 -4.91
CA LEU A 72 4.68 3.73 -4.67
C LEU A 72 5.32 2.63 -5.52
N GLU A 73 5.58 2.90 -6.81
CA GLU A 73 6.29 1.96 -7.68
C GLU A 73 7.73 1.69 -7.22
N THR A 74 8.40 2.72 -6.72
CA THR A 74 9.76 2.59 -6.18
C THR A 74 9.75 1.71 -4.92
N LEU A 75 8.86 1.98 -3.97
CA LEU A 75 8.68 1.15 -2.77
C LEU A 75 8.33 -0.30 -3.13
N ARG A 76 7.49 -0.49 -4.13
CA ARG A 76 7.15 -1.82 -4.64
C ARG A 76 8.40 -2.53 -5.14
N ALA A 77 9.23 -1.89 -5.96
CA ALA A 77 10.47 -2.49 -6.46
C ALA A 77 11.46 -2.80 -5.32
N GLU A 78 11.57 -1.92 -4.32
CA GLU A 78 12.39 -2.15 -3.12
C GLU A 78 11.91 -3.36 -2.32
N ILE A 79 10.60 -3.48 -2.07
CA ILE A 79 10.00 -4.63 -1.38
C ILE A 79 10.32 -5.91 -2.13
N VAL A 80 10.13 -5.91 -3.46
CA VAL A 80 10.40 -7.09 -4.31
C VAL A 80 11.88 -7.48 -4.27
N ALA A 81 12.79 -6.53 -4.21
CA ALA A 81 14.22 -6.79 -4.08
C ALA A 81 14.60 -7.34 -2.69
N MET A 82 13.83 -7.03 -1.66
CA MET A 82 14.02 -7.51 -0.29
C MET A 82 13.35 -8.86 -0.02
N LEU A 83 12.46 -9.33 -0.88
CA LEU A 83 11.83 -10.64 -0.72
C LEU A 83 12.87 -11.76 -0.92
N PRO A 84 12.97 -12.71 0.04
CA PRO A 84 13.92 -13.82 -0.07
C PRO A 84 13.55 -14.80 -1.20
N GLU A 85 12.25 -14.95 -1.47
CA GLU A 85 11.72 -15.83 -2.52
C GLU A 85 10.62 -15.11 -3.30
N LYS A 86 10.58 -15.35 -4.62
CA LYS A 86 9.46 -14.95 -5.49
C LYS A 86 8.44 -16.08 -5.57
N ASP A 87 7.21 -15.74 -5.92
CA ASP A 87 6.08 -16.66 -6.08
C ASP A 87 5.74 -17.45 -4.80
N LYS A 88 6.06 -16.87 -3.64
CA LYS A 88 5.81 -17.45 -2.32
C LYS A 88 5.38 -16.36 -1.33
N PHE A 89 4.55 -16.76 -0.38
CA PHE A 89 4.20 -15.93 0.76
C PHE A 89 5.30 -16.01 1.82
N ILE A 90 5.74 -14.85 2.27
CA ILE A 90 6.68 -14.65 3.36
C ILE A 90 5.91 -14.02 4.51
N GLU A 91 5.96 -14.66 5.67
CA GLU A 91 5.34 -14.13 6.87
C GLU A 91 6.06 -12.83 7.27
N VAL A 92 5.28 -11.79 7.58
CA VAL A 92 5.72 -10.46 8.01
C VAL A 92 4.83 -9.98 9.15
N ASN A 93 5.39 -9.29 10.15
CA ASN A 93 4.59 -8.69 11.20
C ASN A 93 4.35 -7.21 10.90
N LEU A 94 3.14 -6.89 10.46
CA LEU A 94 2.75 -5.51 10.14
C LEU A 94 2.12 -4.78 11.34
N GLY A 95 2.12 -5.40 12.53
CA GLY A 95 1.62 -4.82 13.79
C GLY A 95 0.10 -4.93 14.03
N TYR A 96 -0.65 -5.52 13.10
CA TYR A 96 -2.11 -5.73 13.23
C TYR A 96 -2.54 -7.20 13.25
N GLY A 97 -1.58 -8.13 13.26
CA GLY A 97 -1.81 -9.57 13.20
C GLY A 97 -0.73 -10.28 12.37
N PRO A 98 -0.79 -11.61 12.25
CA PRO A 98 0.07 -12.35 11.33
C PRO A 98 -0.26 -11.93 9.90
N SER A 99 0.72 -11.36 9.19
CA SER A 99 0.55 -10.94 7.80
C SER A 99 1.51 -11.71 6.91
N MET A 100 1.19 -11.78 5.63
CA MET A 100 2.00 -12.45 4.61
C MET A 100 2.16 -11.53 3.41
N VAL A 101 3.38 -11.39 2.91
CA VAL A 101 3.68 -10.65 1.69
C VAL A 101 4.31 -11.60 0.67
N GLY A 102 3.90 -11.50 -0.58
CA GLY A 102 4.45 -12.30 -1.66
C GLY A 102 4.43 -11.54 -2.98
N TYR A 103 5.44 -11.77 -3.81
CA TYR A 103 5.51 -11.22 -5.15
C TYR A 103 5.36 -12.33 -6.17
N PHE A 104 4.23 -12.33 -6.88
CA PHE A 104 3.86 -13.38 -7.81
C PHE A 104 4.08 -12.89 -9.24
N THR A 105 4.86 -13.66 -9.98
CA THR A 105 5.09 -13.50 -11.42
C THR A 105 4.30 -14.53 -12.21
N THR A 106 3.84 -15.59 -11.55
CA THR A 106 3.04 -16.68 -12.12
C THR A 106 1.70 -16.75 -11.40
N ASP A 107 0.64 -17.01 -12.15
CA ASP A 107 -0.69 -17.26 -11.63
C ASP A 107 -0.73 -18.64 -10.96
N HIS A 108 -1.19 -18.70 -9.72
CA HIS A 108 -1.17 -19.93 -8.92
C HIS A 108 -2.25 -20.94 -9.34
N GLU A 109 -3.30 -20.52 -10.06
CA GLU A 109 -4.37 -21.42 -10.51
C GLU A 109 -4.05 -22.03 -11.87
N THR A 110 -3.49 -21.23 -12.78
CA THR A 110 -3.22 -21.61 -14.17
C THR A 110 -1.75 -21.95 -14.44
N HIS A 111 -0.86 -21.64 -13.48
CA HIS A 111 0.61 -21.76 -13.62
C HIS A 111 1.17 -21.01 -14.83
N GLN A 112 0.43 -20.01 -15.33
CA GLN A 112 0.84 -19.17 -16.44
C GLN A 112 1.50 -17.89 -15.92
N PRO A 113 2.50 -17.33 -16.62
CA PRO A 113 3.07 -16.06 -16.24
C PRO A 113 1.98 -14.97 -16.28
N LEU A 114 1.91 -14.18 -15.21
CA LEU A 114 1.01 -13.03 -15.16
C LEU A 114 1.50 -11.98 -16.17
N PRO A 115 0.59 -11.29 -16.87
CA PRO A 115 0.97 -10.23 -17.80
C PRO A 115 1.71 -9.10 -17.08
N GLU A 116 1.35 -8.84 -15.83
CA GLU A 116 2.08 -7.98 -14.92
C GLU A 116 2.27 -8.72 -13.61
N PRO A 117 3.51 -8.78 -13.08
CA PRO A 117 3.72 -9.38 -11.78
C PRO A 117 2.95 -8.58 -10.73
N ILE A 118 2.56 -9.20 -9.61
CA ILE A 118 1.73 -8.58 -8.57
C ILE A 118 2.37 -8.74 -7.20
N LEU A 119 2.35 -7.65 -6.41
CA LEU A 119 2.68 -7.72 -4.99
C LEU A 119 1.36 -7.96 -4.24
N ARG A 120 1.27 -9.07 -3.50
CA ARG A 120 0.13 -9.39 -2.66
C ARG A 120 0.52 -9.31 -1.19
N VAL A 121 -0.29 -8.60 -0.42
CA VAL A 121 -0.21 -8.58 1.04
C VAL A 121 -1.53 -9.13 1.58
N VAL A 122 -1.43 -10.11 2.47
CA VAL A 122 -2.56 -10.77 3.15
C VAL A 122 -2.38 -10.54 4.65
N HIS A 123 -3.47 -10.24 5.35
CA HIS A 123 -3.49 -9.96 6.79
C HIS A 123 -4.67 -10.69 7.46
#